data_AF-I0X6C1-F1
#
_entry.id   AF-I0X6C1-F1
#
_cell.length_a   1.000
_cell.length_b   1.000
_cell.length_c   1.000
_cell.angle_alpha   90.00
_cell.angle_beta   90.00
_cell.angle_gamma   90.00
#
_symmetry.space_group_name_H-M   'P 1'
#
loop_
_entity.id
_entity.type
_entity.pdbx_description
1 polymer ?
#
loop_
_entity_poly.entity_id
_entity_poly.type
_entity_poly.pdbx_seq_one_letter_code
_entity_poly.pdbx_strand_id
1 'polypeptide(L)' 'MNHLEFEKNGRRYSLTGNVITVFLENGVKVRQLFFRDPKTAREAFLSVA' A
#
# COMPACT_ATOMS: atom_id res chain seq x y z
N MET A 1 11.22 -6.15 9.06
CA MET A 1 9.87 -6.06 8.48
C MET A 1 10.03 -5.67 7.02
N ASN A 2 9.42 -6.41 6.08
CA ASN A 2 9.49 -6.06 4.66
C ASN A 2 8.51 -4.92 4.40
N HIS A 3 9.04 -3.72 4.18
CA HIS A 3 8.31 -2.51 3.79
C HIS A 3 8.48 -2.30 2.28
N LEU A 4 7.38 -2.11 1.56
CA LEU A 4 7.41 -1.74 0.15
C LEU A 4 6.63 -0.44 -0.06
N GLU A 5 7.13 0.40 -0.95
CA GLU A 5 6.48 1.65 -1.32
C GLU A 5 6.72 1.98 -2.81
N PHE A 6 5.73 2.61 -3.42
CA PHE A 6 5.84 3.21 -4.75
C PHE A 6 4.89 4.40 -4.89
N GLU A 7 5.15 5.24 -5.89
CA GLU A 7 4.27 6.34 -6.28
C GLU A 7 3.66 6.07 -7.65
N LYS A 8 2.36 6.32 -7.78
CA LYS A 8 1.62 6.18 -9.04
C LYS A 8 0.49 7.19 -9.10
N ASN A 9 0.46 7.99 -10.16
CA ASN A 9 -0.58 9.00 -10.41
C ASN A 9 -0.78 9.98 -9.24
N GLY A 10 0.30 10.52 -8.68
CA GLY A 10 0.26 11.46 -7.55
C GLY A 10 -0.24 10.86 -6.23
N ARG A 11 -0.16 9.53 -6.11
CA ARG A 11 -0.51 8.79 -4.89
C ARG A 11 0.65 7.91 -4.49
N ARG A 12 0.98 7.93 -3.20
CA ARG A 12 1.97 7.03 -2.61
C ARG A 12 1.26 5.83 -2.00
N TYR A 13 1.72 4.64 -2.34
CA TYR A 13 1.21 3.38 -1.82
C TYR A 13 2.30 2.77 -0.94
N SER A 14 1.92 2.30 0.24
CA SER A 14 2.83 1.62 1.17
C SER A 14 2.21 0.31 1.63
N LEU A 15 2.99 -0.77 1.58
CA LEU A 15 2.63 -2.07 2.12
C LEU A 15 3.46 -2.34 3.38
N THR A 16 2.77 -2.58 4.49
CA THR A 16 3.37 -2.99 5.76
C THR A 16 2.62 -4.20 6.30
N GLY A 17 3.26 -5.36 6.31
CA GLY A 17 2.64 -6.62 6.75
C GLY A 17 1.46 -7.01 5.86
N ASN A 18 0.26 -7.03 6.44
CA ASN A 18 -1.02 -7.32 5.77
C ASN A 18 -1.86 -6.06 5.47
N VAL A 19 -1.25 -4.88 5.51
CA VAL A 19 -1.95 -3.60 5.33
C VAL A 19 -1.34 -2.81 4.18
N ILE A 20 -2.19 -2.37 3.25
CA ILE A 20 -1.84 -1.36 2.24
C ILE A 20 -2.38 -0.01 2.69
N THR A 21 -1.54 1.01 2.70
CA THR A 21 -1.89 2.39 2.99
C THR A 21 -1.69 3.25 1.73
N VAL A 22 -2.72 4.03 1.38
CA VAL A 22 -2.69 4.97 0.26
C VAL A 22 -2.65 6.40 0.80
N PHE A 23 -1.69 7.17 0.32
CA PHE A 23 -1.50 8.58 0.63
C PHE A 23 -1.71 9.42 -0.63
N LEU A 24 -2.23 10.64 -0.45
CA LEU A 24 -2.15 11.69 -1.46
C LEU A 24 -0.72 12.25 -1.53
N GLU A 25 -0.43 13.01 -2.58
CA GLU A 25 0.82 13.76 -2.79
C GLU A 25 1.21 14.63 -1.60
N ASN A 26 0.25 15.22 -0.89
CA ASN A 26 0.50 16.02 0.32
C ASN A 26 0.77 15.17 1.59
N GLY A 27 0.92 13.86 1.46
CA GLY A 27 1.18 12.92 2.56
C GLY A 27 -0.05 12.54 3.39
N VAL A 28 -1.24 13.08 3.08
CA VAL A 28 -2.46 12.74 3.80
C VAL A 28 -2.88 11.31 3.49
N LYS A 29 -3.06 10.50 4.55
CA LYS A 29 -3.59 9.14 4.46
C LYS A 29 -5.05 9.20 4.02
N VAL A 30 -5.38 8.62 2.88
CA VAL A 30 -6.75 8.61 2.34
C VAL A 30 -7.42 7.26 2.41
N ARG A 31 -6.66 6.16 2.43
CA ARG A 31 -7.25 4.82 2.48
C ARG A 31 -6.32 3.80 3.12
N GLN A 32 -6.91 2.85 3.82
CA GLN A 32 -6.23 1.63 4.27
C GLN A 32 -7.03 0.41 3.85
N LEU A 33 -6.31 -0.63 3.42
CA LEU A 33 -6.86 -1.93 3.07
C LEU A 33 -6.20 -2.98 3.97
N PHE A 34 -7.03 -3.70 4.72
CA PHE A 34 -6.59 -4.77 5.60
C PHE A 34 -6.85 -6.10 4.93
N PHE A 35 -5.84 -6.96 4.90
CA PHE A 35 -5.92 -8.30 4.35
C PHE A 35 -5.77 -9.32 5.48
N ARG A 36 -6.34 -10.51 5.27
CA ARG A 36 -6.26 -11.59 6.25
C ARG A 36 -4.83 -12.11 6.43
N ASP A 37 -4.05 -12.12 5.34
CA ASP A 37 -2.67 -12.57 5.34
C ASP A 37 -1.76 -11.62 4.55
N PRO A 38 -0.44 -11.60 4.85
CA PRO A 38 0.53 -10.75 4.16
C PRO A 38 0.76 -11.11 2.69
N LYS A 39 0.48 -12.35 2.28
CA LYS A 39 0.73 -12.81 0.90
C LYS A 39 -0.28 -12.16 -0.04
N THR A 40 -1.57 -12.22 0.29
CA THR A 40 -2.62 -11.55 -0.49
C THR A 40 -2.43 -10.04 -0.50
N ALA A 41 -2.02 -9.43 0.62
CA ALA A 41 -1.69 -8.00 0.64
C ALA A 41 -0.57 -7.66 -0.34
N ARG A 42 0.49 -8.49 -0.39
CA ARG A 42 1.61 -8.31 -1.31
C ARG A 42 1.19 -8.48 -2.78
N GLU A 43 0.42 -9.50 -3.10
CA GLU A 43 -0.07 -9.74 -4.47
C GLU A 43 -0.95 -8.57 -4.94
N ALA A 44 -1.88 -8.11 -4.09
CA ALA A 44 -2.72 -6.95 -4.39
C ALA A 44 -1.89 -5.68 -4.55
N PHE A 45 -0.87 -5.46 -3.69
CA PHE A 45 0.02 -4.31 -3.80
C PHE A 45 0.79 -4.29 -5.13
N LEU A 46 1.35 -5.43 -5.52
CA LEU A 46 2.12 -5.58 -6.76
C LEU A 46 1.24 -5.49 -8.02
N SER A 47 -0.06 -5.81 -7.94
CA SER A 47 -0.98 -5.63 -9.07
C SER A 47 -1.30 -4.16 -9.39
N VAL A 48 -1.08 -3.26 -8.42
CA VAL A 48 -1.35 -1.82 -8.57
C VAL A 48 -0.07 -1.03 -8.86
N ALA A 49 1.10 -1.53 -8.45
CA ALA A 49 2.41 -0.98 -8.82
C ALA A 49 2.53 -0.86 -10.35
#